data_AF-A0A430PZ00-F1
#
_entry.id   AF-A0A430PZ00-F1
#
_cell.length_a   1.000
_cell.length_b   1.000
_cell.length_c   1.000
_cell.angle_alpha   90.00
_cell.angle_beta   90.00
_cell.angle_gamma   90.00
#
_symmetry.space_group_name_H-M   'P 1'
#
loop_
_entity.id
_entity.type
_entity.pdbx_description
1 polymer ?
#
loop_
_entity_poly.entity_id
_entity_poly.type
_entity_poly.pdbx_seq_one_letter_code
_entity_poly.pdbx_strand_id
1 'polypeptide(L)'
;MNEKIYQYIQSRYYRSPDVLLGLDYTMSIDMWSLGCILVELHTGEPLFAGQNEVGQMMKIIEVLGMPPRLLLEKSRRWHVFFERTVDRTYVPKVSLSNGSFSSHIETGLLR
;
A
#
# COMPACT_ATOMS: atom_id res chain seq x y z
N MET A 1 3.09 -22.45 18.83
CA MET A 1 1.96 -22.43 17.87
C MET A 1 2.51 -21.87 16.57
N ASN A 2 2.58 -22.68 15.52
CA ASN A 2 3.18 -22.27 14.25
C ASN A 2 2.06 -21.69 13.38
N GLU A 3 1.72 -20.41 13.57
CA GLU A 3 0.71 -19.75 12.74
C GLU A 3 1.25 -19.66 11.31
N LYS A 4 0.62 -20.39 10.40
CA LYS A 4 0.92 -20.29 8.98
C LYS A 4 0.44 -18.90 8.51
N ILE A 5 1.39 -18.02 8.24
CA ILE A 5 1.11 -16.70 7.66
C ILE A 5 0.74 -16.89 6.19
N TYR A 6 -0.53 -16.68 5.86
CA TYR A 6 -1.02 -16.76 4.48
C TYR A 6 -0.78 -15.41 3.79
N GLN A 7 0.06 -15.39 2.76
CA GLN A 7 0.43 -14.15 2.05
C GLN A 7 -0.62 -13.68 1.04
N TYR A 8 -1.61 -14.51 0.71
CA TYR A 8 -2.67 -14.19 -0.24
C TYR A 8 -4.05 -14.29 0.44
N ILE A 9 -4.34 -13.30 1.26
CA ILE A 9 -5.64 -13.12 1.91
C ILE A 9 -6.24 -11.78 1.51
N GLN A 10 -7.54 -11.59 1.78
CA GLN A 10 -8.35 -10.44 1.36
C GLN A 10 -8.50 -10.32 -0.17
N SER A 11 -9.64 -9.79 -0.62
CA SER A 11 -9.79 -9.34 -2.02
C SER A 11 -8.88 -8.15 -2.28
N ARG A 12 -8.33 -8.05 -3.50
CA ARG A 12 -7.23 -7.11 -3.80
C ARG A 12 -7.54 -5.66 -3.46
N TYR A 13 -8.70 -5.15 -3.88
CA TYR A 13 -9.08 -3.74 -3.69
C TYR A 13 -9.22 -3.35 -2.21
N TYR A 14 -9.45 -4.34 -1.34
CA TYR A 14 -9.62 -4.16 0.11
C TYR A 14 -8.42 -4.69 0.90
N ARG A 15 -7.33 -5.08 0.21
CA ARG A 15 -6.17 -5.69 0.85
C ARG A 15 -5.34 -4.65 1.59
N SER A 16 -5.02 -4.96 2.84
CA SER A 16 -4.24 -4.07 3.70
C SER A 16 -2.78 -3.95 3.25
N PRO A 17 -2.11 -2.83 3.58
CA PRO A 17 -0.68 -2.67 3.33
C PRO A 17 0.16 -3.71 4.09
N ASP A 18 -0.26 -4.12 5.29
CA ASP A 18 0.43 -5.13 6.09
C ASP A 18 0.51 -6.47 5.37
N VAL A 19 -0.61 -6.90 4.77
CA VAL A 19 -0.67 -8.14 3.98
C VAL A 19 0.16 -8.01 2.71
N LEU A 20 0.06 -6.89 1.98
CA LEU A 20 0.89 -6.66 0.77
C LEU A 20 2.38 -6.77 1.11
N LEU A 21 2.80 -6.12 2.19
CA LEU A 21 4.18 -6.07 2.66
C LEU A 21 4.65 -7.37 3.34
N GLY A 22 3.76 -8.35 3.54
CA GLY A 22 4.07 -9.60 4.23
C GLY A 22 4.55 -9.36 5.67
N LEU A 23 3.94 -8.39 6.35
CA LEU A 23 4.11 -8.17 7.78
C LEU A 23 3.22 -9.14 8.57
N ASP A 24 3.53 -9.30 9.86
CA ASP A 24 2.60 -9.94 10.77
C ASP A 24 1.37 -9.04 10.91
N TYR A 25 0.20 -9.61 10.69
CA TYR A 25 -1.07 -8.89 10.69
C TYR A 25 -1.98 -9.39 11.80
N THR A 26 -2.92 -8.54 12.20
CA THR A 26 -3.93 -8.86 13.22
C THR A 26 -5.33 -8.58 12.67
N MET A 27 -6.34 -8.53 13.55
CA MET A 27 -7.71 -8.15 13.18
C MET A 27 -7.82 -6.73 12.58
N SER A 28 -6.76 -5.91 12.69
CA SER A 28 -6.69 -4.59 12.05
C SER A 28 -6.86 -4.60 10.52
N ILE A 29 -6.54 -5.71 9.85
CA ILE A 29 -6.70 -5.81 8.38
C ILE A 29 -8.17 -5.81 7.95
N ASP A 30 -9.07 -6.26 8.82
CA ASP A 30 -10.51 -6.22 8.57
C ASP A 30 -11.01 -4.78 8.67
N MET A 31 -10.48 -4.00 9.62
CA MET A 31 -10.79 -2.57 9.74
C MET A 31 -10.30 -1.77 8.53
N TRP A 32 -9.14 -2.13 7.96
CA TRP A 32 -8.70 -1.57 6.69
C TRP A 32 -9.71 -1.86 5.56
N SER A 33 -10.14 -3.12 5.46
CA SER A 33 -11.11 -3.55 4.44
C SER A 33 -12.43 -2.81 4.60
N LEU A 34 -12.91 -2.69 5.83
CA LEU A 34 -14.13 -1.95 6.16
C LEU A 34 -14.01 -0.48 5.73
N GLY A 35 -12.89 0.19 6.01
CA GLY A 35 -12.68 1.58 5.57
C GLY A 35 -12.75 1.73 4.06
N CYS A 36 -12.12 0.83 3.30
CA CYS A 36 -12.19 0.83 1.84
C CYS A 36 -13.63 0.62 1.34
N ILE A 37 -14.36 -0.35 1.92
CA ILE A 37 -15.75 -0.66 1.56
C ILE A 37 -16.68 0.52 1.85
N LEU A 38 -16.51 1.19 3.00
CA LEU A 38 -17.35 2.34 3.35
C LEU A 38 -17.19 3.50 2.35
N VAL A 39 -15.96 3.75 1.88
CA VAL A 39 -15.71 4.76 0.84
C VAL A 39 -16.29 4.31 -0.51
N GLU A 40 -16.15 3.04 -0.88
CA GLU A 40 -16.75 2.50 -2.10
C GLU A 40 -18.28 2.59 -2.07
N LEU A 41 -18.93 2.26 -0.95
CA LEU A 41 -20.38 2.42 -0.79
C LEU A 41 -20.83 3.88 -0.91
N HIS A 42 -20.00 4.83 -0.47
CA HIS A 42 -20.31 6.25 -0.58
C HIS A 42 -20.12 6.81 -2.00
N THR A 43 -19.14 6.30 -2.74
CA THR A 43 -18.71 6.86 -4.04
C THR A 43 -19.18 6.06 -5.25
N GLY A 44 -19.52 4.78 -5.06
CA GLY A 44 -19.81 3.81 -6.11
C GLY A 44 -18.58 3.18 -6.77
N GLU A 45 -17.37 3.59 -6.39
CA GLU A 45 -16.11 3.15 -7.01
C GLU A 45 -15.09 2.68 -5.96
N PRO A 46 -14.27 1.65 -6.23
CA PRO A 46 -13.30 1.17 -5.26
C PRO A 46 -12.26 2.22 -4.89
N LEU A 47 -12.03 2.42 -3.59
CA LEU A 47 -11.05 3.38 -3.07
C LEU A 47 -9.64 3.14 -3.65
N PHE A 48 -9.26 1.86 -3.79
CA PHE A 48 -7.95 1.47 -4.31
C PHE A 48 -8.11 0.38 -5.39
N ALA A 49 -8.30 0.80 -6.64
CA ALA A 49 -8.50 -0.11 -7.79
C ALA A 49 -7.18 -0.56 -8.46
N GLY A 50 -6.34 -1.32 -7.75
CA GLY A 50 -5.06 -1.80 -8.28
C GLY A 50 -5.19 -2.96 -9.28
N GLN A 51 -4.58 -2.83 -10.47
CA GLN A 51 -4.59 -3.90 -11.50
C GLN A 51 -3.80 -5.16 -11.12
N ASN A 52 -2.85 -5.03 -10.19
CA ASN A 52 -2.07 -6.11 -9.60
C ASN A 52 -1.61 -5.66 -8.20
N GLU A 53 -0.83 -6.48 -7.47
CA GLU A 53 -0.40 -6.11 -6.12
C GLU A 53 0.51 -4.87 -6.08
N VAL A 54 1.33 -4.65 -7.11
CA VAL A 54 2.17 -3.46 -7.22
C VAL A 54 1.30 -2.23 -7.44
N GLY A 55 0.36 -2.28 -8.39
CA GLY A 55 -0.61 -1.21 -8.63
C GLY A 55 -1.48 -0.91 -7.41
N GLN A 56 -1.84 -1.93 -6.63
CA GLN A 56 -2.57 -1.76 -5.37
C GLN A 56 -1.75 -0.94 -4.37
N MET A 57 -0.48 -1.28 -4.17
CA MET A 57 0.42 -0.52 -3.29
C MET A 57 0.61 0.93 -3.78
N MET A 58 0.77 1.14 -5.09
CA MET A 58 0.91 2.50 -5.63
C MET A 58 -0.33 3.36 -5.39
N LYS A 59 -1.53 2.79 -5.52
CA LYS A 59 -2.78 3.50 -5.21
C LYS A 59 -2.91 3.87 -3.73
N ILE A 60 -2.43 3.01 -2.83
CA ILE A 60 -2.36 3.31 -1.40
C ILE A 60 -1.41 4.49 -1.14
N ILE A 61 -0.23 4.46 -1.75
CA ILE A 61 0.80 5.52 -1.59
C ILE A 61 0.32 6.86 -2.15
N GLU A 62 -0.41 6.85 -3.26
CA GLU A 62 -0.99 8.05 -3.87
C GLU A 62 -1.89 8.83 -2.90
N VAL A 63 -2.64 8.12 -2.05
CA VAL A 63 -3.60 8.72 -1.11
C VAL A 63 -3.00 8.96 0.28
N LEU A 64 -2.22 8.01 0.80
CA LEU A 64 -1.73 8.01 2.18
C LEU A 64 -0.23 8.32 2.33
N GLY A 65 0.49 8.43 1.22
CA GLY A 65 1.94 8.64 1.22
C GLY A 65 2.75 7.36 1.44
N MET A 66 4.07 7.55 1.56
CA MET A 66 5.02 6.45 1.74
C MET A 66 4.86 5.77 3.10
N PRO A 67 4.91 4.41 3.17
CA PRO A 67 4.94 3.72 4.44
C PRO A 67 6.17 4.14 5.27
N PRO A 68 6.06 4.21 6.61
CA PRO A 68 7.20 4.54 7.46
C PRO A 68 8.38 3.60 7.22
N ARG A 69 9.61 4.14 7.22
CA ARG A 69 10.84 3.38 6.98
C ARG A 69 10.97 2.14 7.89
N LEU A 70 10.66 2.29 9.17
CA LEU A 70 10.72 1.20 10.15
C LEU A 70 9.78 0.03 9.81
N LEU A 71 8.67 0.32 9.13
CA LEU A 71 7.71 -0.68 8.69
C LEU A 71 8.25 -1.41 7.45
N LEU A 72 8.87 -0.69 6.51
CA LEU A 72 9.53 -1.29 5.34
C LEU A 72 10.73 -2.16 5.73
N GLU A 73 11.49 -1.78 6.75
CA GLU A 73 12.61 -2.58 7.26
C GLU A 73 12.16 -3.92 7.88
N LYS A 74 10.94 -3.98 8.42
CA LYS A 74 10.34 -5.22 8.97
C LYS A 74 9.64 -6.07 7.92
N SER A 75 9.31 -5.49 6.77
CA SER A 75 8.57 -6.16 5.70
C SER A 75 9.39 -7.28 5.07
N ARG A 76 8.75 -8.42 4.81
CA ARG A 76 9.37 -9.54 4.08
C ARG A 76 9.29 -9.37 2.57
N ARG A 77 8.38 -8.51 2.09
CA ARG A 77 8.06 -8.32 0.66
C ARG A 77 8.34 -6.89 0.16
N TRP A 78 9.05 -6.05 0.91
CA TRP A 78 9.31 -4.66 0.51
C TRP A 78 9.93 -4.57 -0.90
N HIS A 79 10.82 -5.49 -1.24
CA HIS A 79 11.53 -5.54 -2.52
C HIS A 79 10.61 -5.79 -3.72
N VAL A 80 9.36 -6.22 -3.51
CA VAL A 80 8.36 -6.34 -4.59
C VAL A 80 7.87 -4.96 -5.04
N PHE A 81 7.77 -4.02 -4.10
CA PHE A 81 7.11 -2.72 -4.31
C PHE A 81 8.10 -1.55 -4.33
N PHE A 82 9.26 -1.70 -3.68
CA PHE A 82 10.21 -0.61 -3.46
C PHE A 82 11.64 -1.00 -3.86
N GLU A 83 12.43 0.02 -4.18
CA GLU A 83 13.88 -0.04 -4.30
C GLU A 83 14.52 0.70 -3.13
N ARG A 84 15.69 0.20 -2.69
CA ARG A 84 16.46 0.82 -1.62
C ARG A 84 17.56 1.67 -2.24
N THR A 85 17.62 2.94 -1.85
CA THR A 85 18.65 3.88 -2.31
C THR A 85 19.96 3.71 -1.53
N VAL A 86 21.01 4.37 -2.00
CA VAL A 86 22.33 4.43 -1.32
C VAL A 86 22.20 5.00 0.09
N ASP A 87 21.32 5.98 0.28
CA ASP A 87 21.07 6.66 1.57
C ASP A 87 20.19 5.84 2.53
N ARG A 88 19.94 4.56 2.21
CA ARG A 88 19.06 3.66 2.97
C ARG A 88 17.63 4.17 3.07
N THR A 89 17.19 4.98 2.12
CA THR A 89 15.77 5.34 1.93
C THR A 89 15.11 4.36 0.96
N TYR A 90 13.77 4.39 0.90
CA TYR A 90 12.98 3.54 0.02
C TYR A 90 12.24 4.40 -0.99
N VAL A 91 12.27 4.00 -2.25
CA VAL A 91 11.51 4.63 -3.34
C VAL A 91 10.58 3.61 -3.98
N PRO A 92 9.35 3.98 -4.37
CA PRO A 92 8.46 3.08 -5.10
C PRO A 92 9.09 2.63 -6.41
N LYS A 93 8.95 1.34 -6.75
CA LYS A 93 9.28 0.84 -8.08
C LYS A 93 8.35 1.52 -9.07
N VAL A 94 8.94 2.27 -10.02
CA VAL A 94 8.17 3.02 -11.02
C VAL A 94 7.21 2.07 -11.74
N SER A 95 5.91 2.22 -11.48
CA SER A 95 4.91 1.66 -12.38
C SER A 95 4.95 2.51 -13.64
N LEU A 96 5.46 1.95 -14.73
CA LEU A 96 5.28 2.48 -16.08
C LEU A 96 3.77 2.51 -16.40
N SER A 97 3.09 3.55 -15.96
CA SER A 97 1.80 3.96 -16.49
C SER A 97 1.68 5.48 -16.34
N ASN A 98 2.25 6.15 -17.34
CA ASN A 98 1.81 7.44 -17.91
C ASN A 98 1.37 8.53 -16.93
N GLY A 99 2.29 9.46 -16.68
CA GLY A 99 1.98 10.87 -16.40
C GLY A 99 1.60 11.19 -14.95
N SER A 100 2.39 12.07 -14.32
CA SER A 100 2.07 12.78 -13.07
C SER A 100 2.25 12.02 -11.75
N PHE A 101 3.45 11.47 -11.50
CA PHE A 101 3.88 11.16 -10.11
C PHE A 101 4.73 12.26 -9.46
N SER A 102 4.99 13.38 -10.15
CA SER A 102 5.96 14.39 -9.70
C SER A 102 5.39 15.74 -9.25
N SER A 103 4.09 16.02 -9.35
CA SER A 103 3.55 17.37 -9.07
C SER A 103 2.72 17.52 -7.78
N HIS A 104 2.26 16.44 -7.16
CA HIS A 104 1.31 16.55 -6.03
C HIS A 104 1.89 16.33 -4.62
N ILE A 105 3.15 15.92 -4.51
CA ILE A 105 3.78 15.73 -3.17
C ILE A 105 4.28 17.05 -2.57
N GLU A 106 4.38 18.15 -3.34
CA GLU A 106 4.82 19.46 -2.81
C GLU A 106 3.69 20.36 -2.28
N THR A 107 2.41 20.07 -2.52
CA THR A 107 1.29 20.96 -2.14
C THR A 107 0.58 20.64 -0.82
N GLY A 108 1.02 19.63 -0.08
CA GLY A 108 0.33 19.15 1.13
C GLY A 108 0.61 19.91 2.44
N LEU A 109 1.44 20.97 2.43
CA LEU A 109 1.89 21.66 3.66
C LEU A 109 1.25 23.02 3.92
N LEU A 110 0.15 23.37 3.25
CA LEU A 110 -0.64 24.56 3.59
C LEU A 110 -2.15 24.31 3.42
N ARG A 111 -2.77 23.68 4.42
CA ARG A 111 -4.14 23.96 4.86
C ARG A 111 -4.28 23.68 6.35
#